data_AF-A0A8C9FFR1-F1
#
_entry.id   AF-A0A8C9FFR1-F1
#
_cell.length_a   1.000
_cell.length_b   1.000
_cell.length_c   1.000
_cell.angle_alpha   90.00
_cell.angle_beta   90.00
_cell.angle_gamma   90.00
#
_symmetry.space_group_name_H-M   'P 1'
#
loop_
_entity.id
_entity.type
_entity.pdbx_description
1 polymer ?
#
loop_
_entity_poly.entity_id
_entity_poly.type
_entity_poly.pdbx_seq_one_letter_code
_entity_poly.pdbx_strand_id
1 'polypeptide(L)'
;MAAPSAPRPPRPRKEPQPLVIPRNAAEEQRLRLERLMRNPEKTVPIPEKLNEWAPRPPPEFVRDVMGSSAGAGSGEFHVYRHLRRREYQRQDFMDAMAEKQRLDEEFQKKLERNKMIAEEQTAKRRRKPCSVVKISSSFCLPQKNKKYELVPSVSILGKVKQKKCSENH
;
A
#
# COMPACT_ATOMS: atom_id res chain seq x y z
N MET A 1 8.49 18.62 -48.18
CA MET A 1 9.92 18.30 -47.96
C MET A 1 10.17 18.37 -46.46
N ALA A 2 10.33 17.23 -45.78
CA ALA A 2 10.61 17.19 -44.34
C ALA A 2 12.14 17.32 -44.11
N ALA A 3 12.54 18.17 -43.17
CA ALA A 3 13.95 18.43 -42.85
C ALA A 3 14.66 17.19 -42.29
N PRO A 4 15.96 16.97 -42.59
CA PRO A 4 16.72 15.86 -42.01
C PRO A 4 16.94 16.11 -40.50
N SER A 5 16.42 15.20 -39.67
CA SER A 5 16.61 15.23 -38.22
C SER A 5 18.07 14.96 -37.83
N ALA A 6 18.63 15.79 -36.96
CA ALA A 6 20.02 15.68 -36.48
C ALA A 6 20.34 14.32 -35.82
N PRO A 7 21.60 13.83 -35.89
CA PRO A 7 22.01 12.60 -35.24
C PRO A 7 21.90 12.73 -33.72
N ARG A 8 21.23 11.76 -33.09
CA ARG A 8 21.04 11.74 -31.62
C ARG A 8 22.42 11.58 -30.95
N PRO A 9 22.67 12.30 -29.84
CA PRO A 9 23.94 12.18 -29.12
C PRO A 9 24.18 10.72 -28.66
N PRO A 10 25.44 10.26 -28.64
CA PRO A 10 25.77 8.92 -28.20
C PRO A 10 25.35 8.72 -26.75
N ARG A 11 24.56 7.67 -26.50
CA ARG A 11 24.12 7.30 -25.15
C ARG A 11 25.37 6.97 -24.31
N PRO A 12 25.47 7.47 -23.06
CA PRO A 12 26.58 7.14 -22.18
C PRO A 12 26.67 5.62 -22.02
N ARG A 13 27.85 5.06 -22.30
CA ARG A 13 28.09 3.61 -22.23
C ARG A 13 28.01 3.19 -20.77
N LYS A 14 27.14 2.23 -20.47
CA LYS A 14 27.01 1.68 -19.12
C LYS A 14 28.20 0.76 -18.86
N GLU A 15 29.00 1.10 -17.84
CA GLU A 15 30.12 0.26 -17.42
C GLU A 15 29.64 -1.17 -17.13
N PRO A 16 30.33 -2.20 -17.65
CA PRO A 16 29.95 -3.59 -17.45
C PRO A 16 30.04 -3.92 -15.96
N GLN A 17 28.88 -4.15 -15.34
CA GLN A 17 28.82 -4.56 -13.93
C GLN A 17 29.03 -6.07 -13.84
N PRO A 18 29.83 -6.56 -12.87
CA PRO A 18 29.93 -7.99 -12.63
C PRO A 18 28.55 -8.53 -12.24
N LEU A 19 28.09 -9.59 -12.92
CA LEU A 19 26.87 -10.30 -12.53
C LEU A 19 27.15 -11.07 -11.25
N VAL A 20 26.85 -10.45 -10.11
CA VAL A 20 26.84 -11.12 -8.81
C VAL A 20 25.48 -11.81 -8.65
N ILE A 21 25.46 -13.14 -8.70
CA ILE A 21 24.26 -13.92 -8.39
C ILE A 21 24.08 -13.91 -6.86
N PRO A 22 23.00 -13.33 -6.33
CA PRO A 22 22.76 -13.27 -4.90
C PRO A 22 22.51 -14.67 -4.34
N ARG A 23 23.10 -14.99 -3.20
CA ARG A 23 22.91 -16.27 -2.50
C ARG A 23 21.87 -16.18 -1.38
N ASN A 24 21.57 -14.96 -0.91
CA ASN A 24 20.66 -14.68 0.20
C ASN A 24 19.80 -13.42 -0.11
N ALA A 25 18.59 -13.34 0.45
CA ALA A 25 17.69 -12.19 0.33
C ALA A 25 18.34 -10.86 0.77
N ALA A 26 19.23 -10.92 1.78
CA ALA A 26 19.99 -9.76 2.23
C ALA A 26 20.98 -9.25 1.15
N GLU A 27 21.57 -10.15 0.37
CA GLU A 27 22.49 -9.79 -0.72
C GLU A 27 21.73 -9.15 -1.90
N GLU A 28 20.52 -9.62 -2.20
CA GLU A 28 19.65 -9.01 -3.21
C GLU A 28 19.32 -7.55 -2.88
N GLN A 29 18.95 -7.30 -1.62
CA GLN A 29 18.66 -5.96 -1.14
C GLN A 29 19.91 -5.07 -1.18
N ARG A 30 21.07 -5.61 -0.76
CA ARG A 30 22.35 -4.90 -0.82
C ARG A 30 22.70 -4.49 -2.25
N LEU A 31 22.59 -5.39 -3.23
CA LEU A 31 22.86 -5.09 -4.64
C LEU A 31 21.86 -4.06 -5.21
N ARG A 32 20.59 -4.14 -4.83
CA ARG A 32 19.56 -3.16 -5.22
C ARG A 32 19.85 -1.78 -4.62
N LEU A 33 20.31 -1.73 -3.37
CA LEU A 33 20.69 -0.50 -2.67
C LEU A 33 21.94 0.12 -3.29
N GLU A 34 22.99 -0.66 -3.55
CA GLU A 34 24.23 -0.20 -4.20
C GLU A 34 23.93 0.40 -5.59
N ARG A 35 23.06 -0.25 -6.37
CA ARG A 35 22.59 0.26 -7.66
C ARG A 35 21.87 1.60 -7.54
N LEU A 36 21.14 1.82 -6.45
CA LEU A 36 20.42 3.06 -6.20
C LEU A 36 21.36 4.17 -5.72
N MET A 37 22.30 3.85 -4.82
CA MET A 37 23.27 4.80 -4.28
C MET A 37 24.30 5.27 -5.31
N ARG A 38 24.52 4.52 -6.40
CA ARG A 38 25.38 4.97 -7.51
C ARG A 38 24.89 6.27 -8.18
N ASN A 39 23.60 6.58 -8.13
CA ASN A 39 23.04 7.83 -8.68
C ASN A 39 22.00 8.41 -7.72
N PRO A 40 22.42 9.15 -6.67
CA PRO A 40 21.52 9.65 -5.63
C PRO A 40 20.58 10.77 -6.11
N GLU A 41 20.93 11.49 -7.18
CA GLU A 41 20.11 12.57 -7.74
C GLU A 41 18.89 12.08 -8.54
N LYS A 42 18.89 10.82 -8.98
CA LYS A 42 17.80 10.27 -9.79
C LYS A 42 16.65 9.84 -8.88
N THR A 43 15.47 10.44 -9.06
CA THR A 43 14.26 10.02 -8.35
C THR A 43 13.91 8.56 -8.60
N VAL A 44 13.55 7.85 -7.54
CA VAL A 44 13.13 6.44 -7.63
C VAL A 44 11.71 6.39 -8.18
N PRO A 45 11.45 5.68 -9.29
CA PRO A 45 10.09 5.42 -9.72
C PRO A 45 9.45 4.43 -8.74
N ILE A 46 8.65 4.93 -7.81
CA ILE A 46 7.76 4.11 -7.00
C ILE A 46 6.61 3.69 -7.93
N PRO A 47 6.39 2.39 -8.17
CA PRO A 47 5.26 1.95 -8.96
C PRO A 47 3.97 2.46 -8.34
N GLU A 48 3.22 3.26 -9.09
CA GLU A 48 1.83 3.57 -8.72
C GLU A 48 0.99 2.29 -8.78
N LYS A 49 -0.19 2.32 -8.15
CA LYS A 49 -1.13 1.19 -8.17
C LYS A 49 -1.27 0.66 -9.60
N LEU A 50 -1.12 -0.67 -9.75
CA LEU A 50 -1.31 -1.33 -11.04
C LEU A 50 -2.72 -0.99 -11.54
N ASN A 51 -2.80 -0.39 -12.72
CA ASN A 51 -4.08 -0.16 -13.36
C ASN A 51 -4.64 -1.51 -13.81
N GLU A 52 -5.87 -1.81 -13.42
CA GLU A 52 -6.57 -2.99 -13.89
C GLU A 52 -6.78 -2.84 -15.41
N TRP A 53 -6.62 -3.93 -16.16
CA TRP A 53 -6.85 -3.88 -17.60
C TRP A 53 -8.31 -3.51 -17.85
N ALA A 54 -8.54 -2.43 -18.58
CA ALA A 54 -9.88 -1.97 -18.96
C ALA A 54 -10.06 -2.09 -20.48
N PRO A 55 -11.25 -2.51 -20.96
CA PRO A 55 -11.56 -2.49 -22.38
C PRO A 55 -11.41 -1.06 -22.91
N ARG A 56 -10.79 -0.93 -24.09
CA ARG A 56 -10.61 0.38 -24.72
C ARG A 56 -11.98 0.94 -25.10
N PRO A 57 -12.25 2.23 -24.87
CA PRO A 57 -13.50 2.83 -25.32
C PRO A 57 -13.60 2.71 -26.84
N PRO A 58 -14.81 2.43 -27.37
CA PRO A 58 -15.01 2.38 -28.81
C PRO A 58 -14.66 3.75 -29.44
N PRO A 59 -14.06 3.78 -30.64
CA PRO A 59 -13.83 5.04 -31.36
C PRO A 59 -15.16 5.73 -31.67
N GLU A 60 -15.24 7.04 -31.44
CA GLU A 60 -16.44 7.86 -31.70
C GLU A 60 -16.86 7.84 -33.18
N PHE A 61 -15.91 7.97 -34.10
CA PHE A 61 -16.20 8.00 -35.53
C PHE A 61 -15.35 6.98 -36.27
N VAL A 62 -16.03 6.07 -36.97
CA VAL A 62 -15.39 5.19 -37.96
C VAL A 62 -15.47 5.89 -39.31
N ARG A 63 -14.31 6.23 -39.87
CA ARG A 63 -14.20 7.00 -41.13
C ARG A 63 -14.29 6.10 -42.37
N ASP A 64 -13.92 4.84 -42.23
CA ASP A 64 -13.72 3.91 -43.34
C ASP A 64 -14.98 3.05 -43.61
N VAL A 65 -16.17 3.58 -43.30
CA VAL A 65 -17.44 2.86 -43.51
C VAL A 65 -17.77 2.90 -45.00
N MET A 66 -17.77 1.73 -45.63
CA MET A 66 -18.23 1.56 -47.01
C MET A 66 -19.77 1.51 -47.06
N GLY A 67 -20.39 1.91 -48.18
CA GLY A 67 -21.85 2.03 -48.30
C GLY A 67 -22.59 0.71 -48.04
N SER A 68 -23.81 0.81 -47.50
CA SER A 68 -24.58 -0.34 -47.00
C SER A 68 -24.95 -1.40 -48.06
N SER A 69 -24.94 -1.04 -49.35
CA SER A 69 -25.20 -1.94 -50.47
C SER A 69 -23.93 -2.47 -51.15
N ALA A 70 -22.75 -2.06 -50.69
CA ALA A 70 -21.48 -2.56 -51.23
C ALA A 70 -21.27 -4.02 -50.82
N GLY A 71 -20.69 -4.83 -51.72
CA GLY A 71 -20.37 -6.23 -51.44
C GLY A 71 -19.27 -6.40 -50.39
N ALA A 72 -19.11 -7.63 -49.87
CA ALA A 72 -18.07 -7.94 -48.90
C ALA A 72 -16.67 -7.82 -49.53
N GLY A 73 -15.87 -6.87 -49.02
CA GLY A 73 -14.47 -6.71 -49.42
C GLY A 73 -13.55 -7.76 -48.79
N SER A 74 -12.34 -7.90 -49.32
CA SER A 74 -11.34 -8.86 -48.81
C SER A 74 -10.88 -8.57 -47.37
N GLY A 75 -10.99 -7.32 -46.92
CA GLY A 75 -10.64 -6.90 -45.56
C GLY A 75 -11.75 -7.09 -44.52
N GLU A 76 -13.00 -7.29 -44.95
CA GLU A 76 -14.17 -7.30 -44.06
C GLU A 76 -14.10 -8.43 -43.02
N PHE A 77 -13.55 -9.58 -43.42
CA PHE A 77 -13.32 -10.71 -42.51
C PHE A 77 -12.40 -10.34 -41.33
N HIS A 78 -11.35 -9.56 -41.59
CA HIS A 78 -10.43 -9.14 -40.53
C HIS A 78 -11.03 -8.07 -39.64
N VAL A 79 -11.87 -7.18 -40.19
CA VAL A 79 -12.65 -6.21 -39.40
C VAL A 79 -13.53 -6.97 -38.40
N TYR A 80 -14.32 -7.95 -38.86
CA TYR A 80 -15.15 -8.78 -37.98
C TYR A 80 -14.31 -9.53 -36.93
N ARG A 81 -13.19 -10.14 -37.33
CA ARG A 81 -12.29 -10.86 -36.40
C ARG A 81 -11.81 -9.97 -35.25
N HIS A 82 -11.39 -8.73 -35.57
CA HIS A 82 -10.94 -7.77 -34.56
C HIS A 82 -12.08 -7.25 -33.69
N LEU A 83 -13.25 -6.97 -34.29
CA LEU A 83 -14.45 -6.53 -33.57
C LEU A 83 -14.93 -7.60 -32.59
N ARG A 84 -15.07 -8.86 -33.04
CA ARG A 84 -15.50 -9.99 -32.22
C ARG A 84 -14.57 -10.22 -31.04
N ARG A 85 -13.25 -10.18 -31.27
CA ARG A 85 -12.26 -10.30 -30.19
C ARG A 85 -12.38 -9.17 -29.17
N ARG A 86 -12.55 -7.92 -29.63
CA ARG A 86 -12.74 -6.77 -28.76
C ARG A 86 -14.01 -6.89 -27.92
N GLU A 87 -15.09 -7.37 -28.54
CA GLU A 87 -16.38 -7.51 -27.87
C GLU A 87 -16.37 -8.63 -26.82
N TYR A 88 -15.76 -9.79 -27.12
CA TYR A 88 -15.59 -10.84 -26.12
C TYR A 88 -14.75 -10.39 -24.94
N GLN A 89 -13.63 -9.70 -25.19
CA GLN A 89 -12.82 -9.13 -24.12
C GLN A 89 -13.59 -8.11 -23.27
N ARG A 90 -14.49 -7.33 -23.88
CA ARG A 90 -15.37 -6.40 -23.16
C ARG A 90 -16.38 -7.16 -22.31
N GLN A 91 -17.02 -8.18 -22.87
CA GLN A 91 -18.03 -8.99 -22.17
C GLN A 91 -17.41 -9.74 -20.98
N ASP A 92 -16.30 -10.46 -21.21
CA ASP A 92 -15.55 -11.18 -20.17
C ASP A 92 -15.14 -10.24 -19.02
N PHE A 93 -14.73 -9.01 -19.34
CA PHE A 93 -14.38 -8.01 -18.33
C PHE A 93 -15.59 -7.57 -17.50
N MET A 94 -16.74 -7.32 -18.14
CA MET A 94 -17.96 -6.95 -17.42
C MET A 94 -18.43 -8.07 -16.49
N ASP A 95 -18.38 -9.32 -16.97
CA ASP A 95 -18.79 -10.49 -16.20
C ASP A 95 -17.83 -10.73 -15.01
N ALA A 96 -16.51 -10.64 -15.24
CA ALA A 96 -15.51 -10.77 -14.18
C ALA A 96 -15.62 -9.66 -13.12
N MET A 97 -15.86 -8.42 -13.54
CA MET A 97 -16.03 -7.29 -12.61
C MET A 97 -17.31 -7.43 -11.79
N ALA A 98 -18.42 -7.85 -12.41
CA ALA A 98 -19.67 -8.11 -11.70
C ALA A 98 -19.50 -9.21 -10.65
N GLU A 99 -18.84 -10.32 -10.99
CA GLU A 99 -18.60 -11.41 -10.06
C GLU A 99 -17.70 -10.99 -8.89
N LYS A 100 -16.60 -10.27 -9.17
CA LYS A 100 -15.72 -9.72 -8.14
C LYS A 100 -16.49 -8.82 -7.17
N GLN A 101 -17.30 -7.90 -7.68
CA GLN A 101 -18.11 -7.01 -6.84
C GLN A 101 -19.09 -7.78 -5.95
N ARG A 102 -19.77 -8.80 -6.50
CA ARG A 102 -20.71 -9.63 -5.73
C ARG A 102 -20.00 -10.36 -4.58
N LEU A 103 -18.86 -10.98 -4.86
CA LEU A 103 -18.07 -11.69 -3.85
C LEU A 103 -17.53 -10.74 -2.77
N ASP A 104 -17.06 -9.55 -3.17
CA ASP A 104 -16.57 -8.53 -2.24
C ASP A 104 -17.68 -8.02 -1.32
N GLU A 105 -18.88 -7.76 -1.84
CA GLU A 105 -20.04 -7.38 -1.04
C GLU A 105 -20.47 -8.47 -0.06
N GLU A 106 -20.51 -9.73 -0.51
CA GLU A 106 -20.86 -10.87 0.35
C GLU A 106 -19.84 -11.04 1.48
N PHE A 107 -18.55 -10.87 1.17
CA PHE A 107 -17.48 -10.92 2.13
C PHE A 107 -17.58 -9.79 3.17
N GLN A 108 -17.83 -8.55 2.73
CA GLN A 108 -18.02 -7.41 3.64
C GLN A 108 -19.23 -7.62 4.55
N LYS A 109 -20.37 -8.03 3.99
CA LYS A 109 -21.59 -8.36 4.76
C LYS A 109 -21.31 -9.46 5.79
N LYS A 110 -20.49 -10.47 5.45
CA LYS A 110 -20.08 -11.53 6.39
C LYS A 110 -19.18 -11.01 7.51
N LEU A 111 -18.21 -10.15 7.20
CA LEU A 111 -17.35 -9.52 8.19
C LEU A 111 -18.13 -8.67 9.18
N GLU A 112 -19.06 -7.85 8.69
CA GLU A 112 -19.93 -7.00 9.53
C GLU A 112 -20.78 -7.84 10.47
N ARG A 113 -21.45 -8.89 9.95
CA ARG A 113 -22.21 -9.82 10.79
C ARG A 113 -21.34 -10.45 11.89
N ASN A 114 -20.14 -10.91 11.54
CA ASN A 114 -19.22 -11.50 12.52
C ASN A 114 -18.78 -10.49 13.59
N LYS A 115 -18.51 -9.24 13.21
CA LYS A 115 -18.19 -8.16 14.15
C LYS A 115 -19.36 -7.89 15.10
N MET A 116 -20.58 -7.76 14.57
CA MET A 116 -21.79 -7.54 15.38
C MET A 116 -22.02 -8.68 16.38
N ILE A 117 -21.89 -9.93 15.94
CA ILE A 117 -22.03 -11.10 16.82
C ILE A 117 -20.94 -11.09 17.91
N ALA A 118 -19.68 -10.82 17.54
CA ALA A 118 -18.59 -10.75 18.50
C ALA A 118 -18.79 -9.62 19.54
N GLU A 119 -19.29 -8.47 19.11
CA GLU A 119 -19.64 -7.34 19.98
C GLU A 119 -20.82 -7.66 20.90
N GLU A 120 -21.87 -8.29 20.40
CA GLU A 120 -23.01 -8.73 21.21
C GLU A 120 -22.59 -9.73 22.30
N GLN A 121 -21.78 -10.73 21.93
CA GLN A 121 -21.25 -11.70 22.88
C GLN A 121 -20.32 -11.04 23.90
N THR A 122 -19.47 -10.11 23.47
CA THR A 122 -18.57 -9.36 24.34
C THR A 122 -19.36 -8.44 25.29
N ALA A 123 -20.41 -7.77 24.81
CA ALA A 123 -21.28 -6.93 25.62
C ALA A 123 -22.07 -7.77 26.64
N LYS A 124 -22.62 -8.91 26.24
CA LYS A 124 -23.27 -9.87 27.15
C LYS A 124 -22.31 -10.35 28.23
N ARG A 125 -21.06 -10.67 27.86
CA ARG A 125 -20.00 -11.04 28.81
C ARG A 125 -19.54 -9.90 29.70
N ARG A 126 -19.54 -8.64 29.22
CA ARG A 126 -19.22 -7.41 29.99
C ARG A 126 -20.35 -6.96 30.92
N ARG A 127 -21.60 -7.34 30.66
CA ARG A 127 -22.73 -7.12 31.58
C ARG A 127 -22.69 -8.08 32.78
N LYS A 128 -22.11 -9.27 32.59
CA LYS A 128 -21.96 -10.30 33.64
C LYS A 128 -20.92 -10.03 34.75
N PRO A 129 -19.81 -9.26 34.62
CA PRO A 129 -18.80 -9.12 35.66
C PRO A 129 -19.05 -7.89 36.56
N CYS A 130 -19.84 -6.89 36.14
CA CYS A 130 -20.14 -5.74 36.99
C CYS A 130 -21.06 -6.09 38.17
N SER A 131 -21.79 -7.20 38.12
CA SER A 131 -22.59 -7.67 39.26
C SER A 131 -21.78 -8.52 40.25
N VAL A 132 -20.85 -9.36 39.77
CA VAL A 132 -19.97 -10.17 40.64
C VAL A 132 -18.76 -9.38 41.18
N VAL A 133 -18.23 -8.40 40.46
CA VAL A 133 -17.10 -7.55 40.95
C VAL A 133 -17.58 -6.51 41.98
N LYS A 134 -18.88 -6.17 42.02
CA LYS A 134 -19.44 -5.35 43.11
C LYS A 134 -19.36 -6.05 44.47
N ILE A 135 -19.32 -7.38 44.50
CA ILE A 135 -19.22 -8.18 45.73
C ILE A 135 -17.76 -8.26 46.23
N SER A 136 -16.76 -8.08 45.37
CA SER A 136 -15.33 -8.11 45.76
C SER A 136 -14.66 -6.74 45.95
N SER A 137 -15.34 -5.63 45.57
CA SER A 137 -14.80 -4.27 45.75
C SER A 137 -14.91 -3.69 47.18
N SER A 138 -15.41 -4.46 48.15
CA SER A 138 -15.44 -4.09 49.58
C SER A 138 -14.09 -4.27 50.30
N PHE A 139 -13.04 -4.73 49.61
CA PHE A 139 -11.68 -4.81 50.15
C PHE A 139 -10.71 -3.92 49.34
N CYS A 140 -10.94 -2.61 49.38
CA CYS A 140 -9.93 -1.62 49.02
C CYS A 140 -9.51 -0.93 50.31
N LEU A 141 -8.30 -1.24 50.78
CA LEU A 141 -7.72 -0.69 52.01
C LEU A 141 -7.68 0.85 51.95
N PRO A 142 -8.01 1.56 53.04
CA PRO A 142 -7.92 3.00 53.07
C PRO A 142 -6.45 3.42 52.95
N GLN A 143 -6.11 4.15 51.88
CA GLN A 143 -4.83 4.85 51.78
C GLN A 143 -4.76 5.88 52.91
N LYS A 144 -3.87 5.65 53.88
CA LYS A 144 -3.49 6.67 54.85
C LYS A 144 -2.71 7.76 54.12
N ASN A 145 -3.37 8.89 53.85
CA ASN A 145 -2.73 10.12 53.40
C ASN A 145 -1.76 10.61 54.50
N LYS A 146 -0.48 10.27 54.37
CA LYS A 146 0.60 10.99 55.07
C LYS A 146 0.81 12.31 54.33
N LYS A 147 0.32 13.41 54.92
CA LYS A 147 0.75 14.77 54.56
C LYS A 147 2.25 14.88 54.83
N TYR A 148 3.04 15.02 53.78
CA TYR A 148 4.40 15.54 53.86
C TYR A 148 4.29 17.05 53.66
N GLU A 149 4.61 17.82 54.69
CA GLU A 149 4.78 19.27 54.58
C GLU A 149 6.05 19.55 53.78
N LEU A 150 5.88 20.25 52.65
CA LEU A 150 6.97 20.85 51.89
C LEU A 150 7.47 22.05 52.69
N VAL A 151 8.59 21.88 53.40
CA VAL A 151 9.38 22.98 53.91
C VAL A 151 10.05 23.73 52.74
N PRO A 152 9.91 25.07 52.64
CA PRO A 152 10.57 25.83 51.60
C PRO A 152 12.00 26.14 52.07
N SER A 153 13.01 25.42 51.55
CA SER A 153 14.40 25.81 51.76
C SER A 153 14.88 26.73 50.64
N VAL A 154 15.25 27.91 51.10
CA VAL A 154 15.72 29.09 50.39
C VAL A 154 17.00 28.80 49.61
N SER A 155 17.06 29.39 48.42
CA SER A 155 18.21 29.52 47.54
C SER A 155 19.47 29.99 48.28
N ILE A 156 20.55 29.20 48.27
CA ILE A 156 21.91 29.69 48.53
C ILE A 156 22.84 29.18 47.43
N LEU A 157 23.17 30.11 46.53
CA LEU A 157 24.47 30.37 45.92
C LEU A 157 25.51 29.22 45.91
N GLY A 158 25.86 28.80 44.69
CA GLY A 158 27.22 28.97 44.20
C GLY A 158 28.23 27.83 44.39
N LYS A 159 28.65 27.29 43.23
CA LYS A 159 29.95 26.62 42.94
C LYS A 159 30.22 25.28 43.64
N VAL A 160 30.14 24.20 42.86
CA VAL A 160 31.07 23.07 43.03
C VAL A 160 31.71 22.73 41.69
N LYS A 161 33.04 22.81 41.71
CA LYS A 161 33.98 22.66 40.60
C LYS A 161 34.48 21.20 40.59
N GLN A 162 34.38 20.56 39.42
CA GLN A 162 35.19 19.47 38.84
C GLN A 162 35.63 18.23 39.67
N LYS A 163 35.30 17.07 39.09
CA LYS A 163 36.13 15.86 38.84
C LYS A 163 37.21 15.47 39.87
N LYS A 164 37.14 14.21 40.36
CA LYS A 164 38.14 13.16 40.04
C LYS A 164 37.67 11.76 40.45
N CYS A 165 38.02 10.79 39.61
CA CYS A 165 37.89 9.34 39.79
C CYS A 165 38.95 8.77 40.74
N SER A 166 38.61 7.71 41.48
CA SER A 166 39.45 6.54 41.84
C SER A 166 38.61 5.64 42.76
N GLU A 167 38.17 4.46 42.34
CA GLU A 167 38.87 3.15 42.36
C GLU A 167 39.00 2.51 43.76
N ASN A 168 38.48 1.27 43.84
CA ASN A 168 38.85 0.13 44.70
C ASN A 168 38.63 0.24 46.22
N HIS A 169 37.73 -0.58 46.78
CA HIS A 169 38.03 -1.95 47.21
C HIS A 169 36.73 -2.74 47.49
#